data_AF-A0A412RJ47-F1
#
_entry.id   AF-A0A412RJ47-F1
#
_cell.length_a   1.000
_cell.length_b   1.000
_cell.length_c   1.000
_cell.angle_alpha   90.00
_cell.angle_beta   90.00
_cell.angle_gamma   90.00
#
_symmetry.space_group_name_H-M   'P 1'
#
loop_
_entity.id
_entity.type
_entity.pdbx_description
1 polymer ?
#
loop_
_entity_poly.entity_id
_entity_poly.type
_entity_poly.pdbx_seq_one_letter_code
_entity_poly.pdbx_strand_id
1 'polypeptide(L)' 'MILHIPTGKLFVNRKEAKIYFGTSRYRKIEKEKKEIVLIDNHNFIATDELYNGKQESTSYTSK' A
#
# COMPACT_ATOMS: atom_id res chain seq x y z
N MET A 1 -1.49 0.33 4.03
CA MET A 1 -1.08 1.13 5.20
C MET A 1 0.40 0.89 5.48
N ILE A 2 1.07 1.75 6.23
CA ILE A 2 2.51 1.64 6.52
C ILE A 2 2.74 1.85 8.00
N LEU A 3 3.34 0.87 8.68
CA LEU A 3 3.74 0.99 10.07
C LEU A 3 5.22 1.35 10.15
N HIS A 4 5.56 2.42 10.87
CA HIS A 4 6.92 2.75 11.23
C HIS A 4 7.26 2.12 12.59
N ILE A 5 8.12 1.10 12.57
CA ILE A 5 8.45 0.27 13.73
C ILE A 5 9.05 1.10 14.88
N PRO A 6 10.06 1.98 14.65
CA PRO A 6 10.72 2.70 15.75
C PRO A 6 9.81 3.61 16.56
N THR A 7 8.78 4.18 15.93
CA THR A 7 7.88 5.14 16.60
C THR A 7 6.46 4.58 16.81
N GLY A 8 6.16 3.38 16.33
CA GLY A 8 4.81 2.81 16.32
C GLY A 8 3.79 3.62 15.49
N LYS A 9 4.24 4.53 14.61
CA LYS A 9 3.35 5.43 13.88
C LYS A 9 2.79 4.74 12.65
N LEU A 10 1.47 4.78 12.51
CA LEU A 10 0.76 4.19 11.38
C LEU A 10 0.39 5.28 10.37
N PHE A 11 0.74 5.06 9.11
CA PHE A 11 0.37 5.91 7.98
C PHE A 11 -0.67 5.18 7.15
N VAL A 12 -1.75 5.89 6.78
CA VAL A 12 -2.84 5.29 6.00
C VAL A 12 -2.35 4.96 4.59
N ASN A 13 -1.57 5.88 4.00
CA ASN A 13 -1.08 5.79 2.63
C ASN A 13 0.41 6.18 2.51
N ARG A 14 1.00 5.91 1.33
CA ARG A 14 2.38 6.30 1.00
C ARG A 14 2.59 7.82 0.97
N LYS A 15 1.55 8.62 0.69
CA LYS A 15 1.63 10.08 0.58
C LYS A 15 1.92 10.69 1.95
N GLU A 16 1.17 10.30 2.98
CA GLU A 16 1.38 10.72 4.37
C GLU A 16 2.76 10.33 4.88
N ALA A 17 3.19 9.10 4.62
CA ALA A 17 4.52 8.65 4.99
C ALA A 17 5.61 9.51 4.31
N LYS A 18 5.47 9.82 3.01
CA LYS A 18 6.41 10.68 2.29
C LYS A 18 6.43 12.12 2.81
N ILE A 19 5.29 12.68 3.24
CA ILE A 19 5.24 14.00 3.86
C ILE A 19 5.98 13.99 5.21
N TYR A 20 5.82 12.92 6.00
CA TYR A 20 6.45 12.81 7.31
C TYR A 20 7.98 12.58 7.24
N PHE A 21 8.45 11.65 6.41
CA PHE A 21 9.88 11.33 6.30
C PHE A 21 10.63 12.19 5.28
N GLY A 22 9.92 12.77 4.31
CA GLY A 22 10.50 13.30 3.08
C GLY A 22 10.71 12.21 2.02
N THR A 23 10.54 12.59 0.74
CA THR A 23 10.57 11.64 -0.39
C THR A 23 11.88 10.86 -0.51
N SER A 24 13.03 11.52 -0.34
CA SER A 24 14.35 10.87 -0.45
C SER A 24 14.56 9.84 0.66
N ARG A 25 14.30 10.24 1.91
CA ARG A 25 14.44 9.37 3.09
C ARG A 25 13.46 8.20 3.06
N TYR A 26 12.20 8.45 2.71
CA TYR A 26 11.19 7.40 2.55
C TYR A 26 11.65 6.33 1.55
N ARG A 27 12.19 6.71 0.39
CA ARG A 27 12.69 5.76 -0.61
C ARG A 27 13.85 4.91 -0.10
N LYS A 28 14.75 5.48 0.71
CA LYS A 28 15.86 4.74 1.32
C LYS A 28 15.33 3.70 2.31
N ILE A 29 14.43 4.12 3.20
CA ILE A 29 13.81 3.25 4.19
C ILE A 29 12.99 2.12 3.52
N GLU A 30 12.26 2.43 2.45
CA GLU A 30 11.49 1.44 1.68
C GLU A 30 12.38 0.42 0.97
N LYS A 31 13.57 0.83 0.49
CA LYS A 31 14.57 -0.09 -0.07
C LYS A 31 15.18 -0.99 1.00
N GLU A 32 15.48 -0.44 2.17
CA GLU A 32 16.12 -1.17 3.26
C GLU A 32 15.13 -2.07 4.01
N LYS A 33 13.82 -1.76 4.00
CA LYS A 33 12.73 -2.50 4.67
C LYS A 33 12.95 -2.77 6.17
N LYS A 34 13.86 -2.04 6.82
CA LYS A 34 14.21 -2.22 8.23
C LYS A 34 13.26 -1.50 9.19
N GLU A 35 12.81 -0.30 8.82
CA GLU A 35 12.08 0.58 9.72
C GLU A 35 10.58 0.65 9.41
N ILE A 36 10.15 0.17 8.24
CA ILE A 36 8.74 0.21 7.82
C ILE A 36 8.22 -1.18 7.44
N VAL A 37 6.99 -1.45 7.86
CA VAL A 37 6.20 -2.61 7.42
C VAL A 37 5.08 -2.11 6.53
N LEU A 38 5.03 -2.63 5.31
CA LEU A 38 3.89 -2.44 4.43
C LEU A 38 2.79 -3.40 4.89
N ILE A 39 1.67 -2.83 5.33
CA ILE A 39 0.49 -3.58 5.73
C ILE A 39 -0.47 -3.51 4.55
N ASP A 40 -0.67 -4.65 3.90
CA ASP A 40 -1.67 -4.80 2.86
C ASP A 40 -3.05 -4.73 3.51
N ASN A 41 -3.70 -3.58 3.34
CA ASN A 41 -5.07 -3.40 3.78
C ASN A 41 -5.98 -3.73 2.60
N HIS A 42 -6.36 -5.00 2.48
CA HIS A 42 -7.27 -5.49 1.43
C HIS A 42 -8.68 -4.87 1.50
N ASN A 43 -9.03 -4.21 2.61
CA ASN A 43 -10.33 -3.56 2.81
C ASN A 43 -10.43 -2.16 2.18
N PHE A 44 -9.32 -1.60 1.69
CA PHE A 44 -9.27 -0.29 1.04
C PHE A 44 -9.04 -0.47 -0.47
N ILE A 45 -9.86 -1.29 -1.10
CA ILE A 45 -10.01 -1.22 -2.55
C ILE A 45 -10.51 0.18 -2.83
N ALA A 46 -9.78 0.96 -3.64
CA ALA A 46 -10.30 2.17 -4.24
C ALA A 46 -11.37 1.75 -5.25
N THR A 47 -12.55 1.38 -4.76
CA THR A 47 -13.75 1.32 -5.59
C THR A 47 -14.13 2.78 -5.84
N ASP A 48 -13.65 3.35 -6.95
CA ASP A 48 -14.52 4.28 -7.67
C ASP A 48 -15.85 3.53 -7.83
N GLU A 49 -16.91 4.11 -7.29
CA GLU A 49 -18.29 3.62 -7.23
C GLU A 49 -18.55 2.30 -7.98
N LEU A 50 -18.82 1.24 -7.20
CA LEU A 50 -19.41 -0.06 -7.59
C LEU A 50 -19.81 -0.17 -9.08
N TYR A 51 -18.88 -0.58 -9.95
CA TYR A 51 -19.29 -1.26 -11.16
C TYR A 51 -19.84 -2.63 -10.74
N ASN A 52 -21.16 -2.76 -10.72
CA ASN A 52 -21.88 -3.97 -10.30
C ASN A 52 -21.83 -5.08 -11.38
N GLY A 53 -20.69 -5.20 -12.07
CA GLY A 53 -20.39 -6.28 -13.00
C GLY A 53 -19.55 -7.31 -12.28
N LYS A 54 -20.07 -8.53 -12.13
CA LYS A 54 -19.35 -9.70 -11.63
C LYS A 54 -17.92 -9.69 -12.19
N GLN A 55 -16.92 -9.74 -11.32
CA GLN A 55 -15.55 -9.99 -11.72
C GLN A 55 -15.51 -11.41 -12.29
N GLU A 56 -15.74 -11.55 -13.59
CA GLU A 56 -15.56 -12.82 -14.28
C GLU A 56 -14.07 -13.12 -14.25
N SER A 57 -13.71 -14.19 -13.53
CA SER A 57 -12.40 -14.78 -13.59
C SER A 57 -12.20 -15.34 -15.00
N THR A 58 -11.63 -14.54 -15.91
CA THR A 58 -11.15 -15.06 -17.18
C THR A 58 -9.90 -15.88 -16.90
N SER A 59 -10.11 -17.16 -16.62
CA SER A 59 -9.07 -18.18 -16.73
C SER A 59 -8.60 -18.18 -18.18
N TYR A 60 -7.43 -17.60 -18.44
CA TYR A 60 -6.73 -17.74 -19.71
C TYR A 60 -6.39 -19.23 -19.91
N THR A 61 -7.24 -19.96 -20.62
CA THR A 61 -6.85 -21.20 -21.29
C THR A 61 -5.98 -20.80 -22.48
N SER A 62 -4.68 -21.00 -22.35
CA SER A 62 -3.78 -21.00 -23.50
C SER A 62 -4.06 -22.26 -24.32
N LYS A 63 -4.47 -22.08 -25.58
CA LYS A 63 -4.45 -23.12 -26.62
C LYS A 63 -3.32 -22.81 -27.59
#